data_AF-A0A9D6NQC7-F1
#
_entry.id   AF-A0A9D6NQC7-F1
#
_cell.length_a   1.000
_cell.length_b   1.000
_cell.length_c   1.000
_cell.angle_alpha   90.00
_cell.angle_beta   90.00
_cell.angle_gamma   90.00
#
_symmetry.space_group_name_H-M   'P 1'
#
loop_
_entity.id
_entity.type
_entity.pdbx_description
1 polymer ?
#
loop_
_entity_poly.entity_id
_entity_poly.type
_entity_poly.pdbx_seq_one_letter_code
_entity_poly.pdbx_strand_id
1 'polypeptide(L)'
;MFIEVGNFTNTGDVPINPHRHLCTNNVHLLGIGGEDARAYGPALRQLSRDAGRFPLDKFVSHRFALEEAEKAMQVAMSPDSLKVAFEPARAKA
;
A
#
# COMPACT_ATOMS: atom_id res chain seq x y z
N MET A 1 -4.86 -2.40 -19.50
CA MET A 1 -3.55 -2.59 -18.85
C MET A 1 -3.81 -3.27 -17.51
N PHE A 2 -3.34 -4.50 -17.32
CA PHE A 2 -3.38 -5.15 -16.02
C PHE A 2 -2.05 -4.92 -15.33
N ILE A 3 -2.07 -4.34 -14.14
CA ILE A 3 -0.89 -4.15 -13.31
C ILE A 3 -1.11 -5.01 -12.07
N GLU A 4 -0.24 -5.99 -11.87
CA GLU A 4 -0.15 -6.69 -10.61
C GLU A 4 0.63 -5.80 -9.64
N VAL A 5 -0.04 -5.32 -8.59
CA VAL A 5 0.55 -4.50 -7.54
C VAL A 5 0.32 -5.20 -6.22
N GLY A 6 1.34 -5.27 -5.36
CA GLY A 6 1.10 -5.63 -3.96
C GLY A 6 1.40 -7.08 -3.57
N ASN A 7 1.87 -7.94 -4.47
CA ASN A 7 2.34 -9.29 -4.08
C ASN A 7 3.79 -9.23 -3.54
N PHE A 8 3.98 -8.48 -2.45
CA PHE A 8 5.28 -8.24 -1.81
C PHE A 8 5.69 -9.34 -0.83
N THR A 9 4.84 -10.34 -0.61
CA THR A 9 5.10 -11.52 0.22
C THR A 9 4.94 -12.77 -0.61
N ASN A 10 5.64 -13.85 -0.22
CA ASN A 10 5.47 -15.13 -0.90
C ASN A 10 4.08 -15.70 -0.57
N THR A 11 3.18 -15.69 -1.56
CA THR A 11 1.81 -16.21 -1.48
C THR A 11 1.65 -17.59 -2.12
N GLY A 12 2.75 -18.20 -2.58
CA GLY A 12 2.76 -19.45 -3.34
C GLY A 12 2.79 -19.23 -4.85
N ASP A 13 2.79 -20.34 -5.58
CA ASP A 13 2.90 -20.33 -7.05
C ASP A 13 1.54 -20.13 -7.72
N VAL A 14 1.52 -19.30 -8.75
CA VAL A 14 0.35 -19.11 -9.63
C VAL A 14 0.72 -19.56 -11.05
N PRO A 15 0.15 -20.66 -11.56
CA PRO A 15 0.47 -21.14 -12.90
C PRO A 15 -0.12 -20.23 -13.99
N ILE A 16 0.71 -19.84 -14.95
CA ILE A 16 0.32 -19.03 -16.12
C ILE A 16 0.46 -19.87 -17.39
N ASN A 17 -0.58 -19.88 -18.22
CA ASN A 17 -0.56 -20.40 -19.58
C ASN A 17 -0.33 -19.23 -20.57
N PRO A 18 0.84 -19.11 -21.21
CA PRO A 18 1.15 -17.96 -22.06
C PRO A 18 0.17 -17.77 -23.22
N HIS A 19 -0.30 -18.85 -23.84
CA HIS A 19 -1.27 -18.76 -24.94
C HIS A 19 -2.62 -18.22 -24.47
N ARG A 20 -3.26 -18.92 -23.52
CA ARG A 20 -4.63 -18.61 -23.06
C ARG A 20 -4.71 -17.33 -22.23
N HIS A 21 -3.71 -17.05 -21.40
CA HIS A 21 -3.77 -15.91 -20.47
C HIS A 21 -3.17 -14.65 -21.08
N LEU A 22 -2.10 -14.76 -21.88
CA LEU A 22 -1.37 -13.60 -22.39
C LEU A 22 -1.64 -13.33 -23.88
N CYS A 23 -1.25 -14.25 -24.76
CA CYS A 23 -1.21 -14.00 -26.20
C CYS A 23 -2.59 -13.85 -26.84
N THR A 24 -3.57 -14.69 -26.49
CA THR A 24 -4.93 -14.57 -27.08
C THR A 24 -5.65 -13.28 -26.68
N ASN A 25 -5.21 -12.64 -25.60
CA ASN A 25 -5.81 -11.43 -25.04
C ASN A 25 -4.93 -10.18 -25.22
N ASN A 26 -3.76 -10.32 -25.86
CA ASN A 26 -2.74 -9.26 -25.97
C ASN A 26 -2.42 -8.58 -24.61
N VAL A 27 -2.26 -9.38 -23.55
CA VAL A 27 -1.95 -8.87 -22.20
C VAL A 27 -0.46 -8.56 -22.07
N HIS A 28 -0.14 -7.42 -21.46
CA HIS A 28 1.20 -7.09 -20.99
C HIS A 28 1.26 -7.34 -19.48
N LEU A 29 2.21 -8.17 -19.03
CA LEU A 29 2.47 -8.42 -17.62
C LEU A 29 3.75 -7.68 -17.20
N LEU A 30 3.61 -6.76 -16.25
CA LEU A 30 4.71 -5.94 -15.74
C LEU A 30 4.85 -6.18 -14.23
N GLY A 31 5.99 -6.71 -13.81
CA GLY A 31 6.35 -6.82 -12.40
C GLY A 31 6.93 -5.50 -11.90
N ILE A 32 6.31 -4.89 -10.90
CA ILE A 32 6.79 -3.66 -10.26
C ILE A 32 7.28 -4.04 -8.87
N GLY A 33 8.60 -4.10 -8.71
CA GLY A 33 9.23 -4.18 -7.39
C GLY A 33 8.93 -2.91 -6.56
N GLY A 34 9.19 -2.96 -5.25
CA GLY A 34 8.83 -1.89 -4.30
C GLY A 34 9.52 -0.54 -4.55
N GLU A 35 10.13 0.01 -3.50
CA GLU A 35 10.51 1.42 -3.49
C GLU A 35 11.75 1.70 -4.38
N ASP A 36 11.65 2.67 -5.28
CA ASP A 36 12.79 3.28 -5.97
C ASP A 36 13.05 4.65 -5.33
N ALA A 37 14.26 4.87 -4.79
CA ALA A 37 14.65 6.15 -4.20
C ALA A 37 14.40 7.36 -5.13
N ARG A 38 14.52 7.15 -6.44
CA ARG A 38 14.31 8.19 -7.47
C ARG A 38 12.82 8.55 -7.62
N ALA A 39 11.90 7.68 -7.19
CA ALA A 39 10.46 7.91 -7.28
C ALA A 39 9.92 8.88 -6.20
N TYR A 40 10.64 9.04 -5.08
CA TYR A 40 10.20 9.89 -3.97
C TYR A 40 10.02 11.36 -4.35
N GLY A 41 10.99 11.95 -5.05
CA GLY A 41 10.92 13.36 -5.45
C GLY A 41 9.67 13.68 -6.31
N PRO A 42 9.44 12.96 -7.41
CA PRO A 42 8.21 13.08 -8.20
C PRO A 42 6.93 12.81 -7.40
N ALA A 43 6.91 11.78 -6.54
CA ALA A 43 5.74 11.41 -5.75
C ALA A 43 5.36 12.50 -4.73
N LEU A 44 6.33 13.04 -3.99
CA LEU A 44 6.09 14.13 -3.04
C LEU A 44 5.58 15.40 -3.75
N ARG A 45 6.13 15.73 -4.93
CA ARG A 45 5.61 16.85 -5.74
C ARG A 45 4.16 16.63 -6.18
N GLN A 46 3.79 15.39 -6.54
CA GLN A 46 2.41 15.06 -6.86
C GLN A 46 1.51 15.21 -5.63
N LEU A 47 1.96 14.68 -4.48
CA LEU A 47 1.25 14.77 -3.21
C LEU A 47 0.96 16.22 -2.83
N SER A 48 1.95 17.12 -2.94
CA SER A 48 1.76 18.54 -2.66
C SER A 48 0.80 19.22 -3.63
N ARG A 49 0.84 18.87 -4.93
CA ARG A 49 -0.09 19.41 -5.93
C ARG A 49 -1.54 19.00 -5.66
N ASP A 50 -1.75 17.76 -5.23
CA ASP A 50 -3.08 17.19 -5.00
C ASP A 50 -3.52 17.22 -3.52
N ALA A 51 -2.80 17.92 -2.64
CA ALA A 51 -3.01 17.86 -1.18
C ALA A 51 -4.45 18.23 -0.75
N GLY A 52 -5.10 19.15 -1.47
CA GLY A 52 -6.50 19.53 -1.22
C GLY A 52 -7.54 18.72 -1.99
N ARG A 53 -7.10 17.83 -2.90
CA ARG A 53 -7.99 17.05 -3.78
C ARG A 53 -8.45 15.76 -3.12
N PHE A 54 -7.60 15.15 -2.30
CA PHE A 54 -7.88 13.88 -1.63
C PHE A 54 -7.81 14.06 -0.10
N PRO A 55 -8.74 13.45 0.66
CA PRO A 55 -8.71 13.50 2.11
C PRO A 55 -7.68 12.49 2.67
N LEU A 56 -6.41 12.72 2.39
CA LEU A 56 -5.31 11.81 2.74
C LEU A 56 -5.18 11.61 4.25
N ASP A 57 -5.58 12.61 5.04
CA ASP A 57 -5.68 12.53 6.50
C ASP A 57 -6.64 11.44 6.95
N LYS A 58 -7.76 11.24 6.23
CA LYS A 58 -8.76 10.20 6.51
C LYS A 58 -8.29 8.80 6.11
N PHE A 59 -7.22 8.68 5.32
CA PHE A 59 -6.69 7.38 4.94
C PHE A 59 -6.00 6.71 6.14
N VAL A 60 -5.46 7.52 7.06
CA VAL A 60 -5.00 7.04 8.37
C VAL A 60 -6.21 6.78 9.24
N SER A 61 -6.73 5.56 9.18
CA SER A 61 -7.95 5.17 9.89
C SER A 61 -7.75 5.03 11.40
N HIS A 62 -6.54 4.72 11.86
CA HIS A 62 -6.23 4.59 13.29
C HIS A 62 -4.88 5.20 13.65
N ARG A 63 -4.83 5.77 14.85
CA ARG A 63 -3.64 6.38 15.44
C ARG A 63 -3.43 5.82 16.84
N PHE A 64 -2.20 5.42 17.16
CA PHE A 64 -1.84 4.84 18.44
C PHE A 64 -0.62 5.53 19.04
N ALA A 65 -0.54 5.56 20.37
CA ALA A 65 0.71 5.87 21.06
C ALA A 65 1.74 4.75 20.81
N LEU A 66 3.03 5.04 21.00
CA LEU A 66 4.08 4.05 20.76
C LEU A 66 3.96 2.84 21.69
N GLU A 67 3.49 3.06 22.92
CA GLU A 67 3.29 2.06 23.96
C GLU A 67 2.13 1.09 23.63
N GLU A 68 1.28 1.42 22.66
CA GLU A 68 0.19 0.58 22.18
C GLU A 68 0.57 -0.27 20.95
N ALA A 69 1.87 -0.46 20.68
CA ALA A 69 2.36 -1.13 19.46
C ALA A 69 1.70 -2.48 19.16
N GLU A 70 1.50 -3.33 20.18
CA GLU A 70 0.85 -4.63 19.99
C GLU A 70 -0.60 -4.49 19.50
N LYS A 71 -1.38 -3.63 20.17
CA LYS A 71 -2.76 -3.30 19.78
C LYS A 71 -2.80 -2.66 18.39
N ALA A 72 -1.87 -1.76 18.10
CA ALA A 72 -1.75 -1.11 16.80
C ALA A 72 -1.54 -2.14 15.67
N MET A 73 -0.70 -3.16 15.90
CA MET A 73 -0.48 -4.24 14.93
C MET A 73 -1.70 -5.14 14.75
N GLN A 74 -2.39 -5.50 15.84
CA GLN A 74 -3.64 -6.27 15.76
C GLN A 74 -4.71 -5.53 14.94
N VAL A 75 -4.87 -4.22 15.18
CA VAL A 75 -5.78 -3.38 14.39
C VAL A 75 -5.30 -3.24 12.95
N ALA A 76 -4.00 -3.12 12.70
CA ALA A 76 -3.48 -3.04 11.33
C ALA A 76 -3.79 -4.26 10.47
N MET A 77 -3.97 -5.43 11.09
CA MET A 77 -4.34 -6.68 10.42
C MET A 77 -5.85 -6.94 10.39
N SER A 78 -6.66 -6.08 11.02
CA SER A 78 -8.12 -6.24 11.05
C SER A 78 -8.78 -5.75 9.75
N PRO A 79 -9.95 -6.30 9.38
CA PRO A 79 -10.68 -5.86 8.19
C PRO A 79 -11.19 -4.41 8.28
N ASP A 80 -11.24 -3.83 9.48
CA ASP A 80 -11.72 -2.47 9.73
C ASP A 80 -10.61 -1.41 9.62
N SER A 81 -9.42 -1.78 9.13
CA SER A 81 -8.26 -0.90 9.04
C SER A 81 -7.84 -0.62 7.60
N LEU A 82 -7.45 0.63 7.33
CA LEU A 82 -6.87 1.06 6.06
C LEU A 82 -5.39 1.39 6.23
N LYS A 83 -5.08 2.30 7.17
CA LYS A 83 -3.70 2.63 7.54
C LYS A 83 -3.64 2.98 9.03
N VAL A 84 -2.74 2.32 9.73
CA VAL A 84 -2.38 2.63 11.11
C VAL A 84 -1.12 3.49 11.12
N ALA A 85 -1.11 4.54 11.95
CA ALA A 85 0.06 5.38 12.19
C ALA A 85 0.36 5.49 13.69
N PHE A 86 1.64 5.55 14.04
CA PHE A 86 2.05 5.93 15.38
C PHE A 86 2.10 7.44 15.52
N GLU A 87 1.59 7.95 16.64
CA GLU A 87 1.70 9.34 17.05
C GLU A 87 2.48 9.43 18.36
N PRO A 88 3.81 9.61 18.30
CA PRO A 88 4.67 9.55 19.48
C PRO A 88 4.35 10.58 20.56
N ALA A 89 3.72 11.71 20.19
CA ALA A 89 3.32 12.76 21.13
C ALA A 89 1.95 12.50 21.79
N ARG A 90 1.25 11.43 21.41
CA ARG A 90 -0.08 11.11 21.95
C ARG A 90 0.08 10.34 23.27
N ALA A 91 -0.52 10.85 24.35
CA ALA A 91 -0.61 10.11 25.60
C ALA A 91 -1.57 8.91 25.45
N LYS A 92 -1.30 7.84 26.19
CA LYS A 92 -2.14 6.64 26.23
C LYS A 92 -3.57 7.01 26.68
N ALA A 93 -4.57 6.53 25.92
CA ALA A 93 -5.99 6.69 26.25
C ALA A 93 -6.46 5.70 27.33
#